data_AF-A0A933C766-F1
#
_entry.id   AF-A0A933C766-F1
#
_cell.length_a   1.000
_cell.length_b   1.000
_cell.length_c   1.000
_cell.angle_alpha   90.00
_cell.angle_beta   90.00
_cell.angle_gamma   90.00
#
_symmetry.space_group_name_H-M   'P 1'
#
loop_
_entity.id
_entity.type
_entity.pdbx_description
1 polymer ?
#
loop_
_entity_poly.entity_id
_entity_poly.type
_entity_poly.pdbx_seq_one_letter_code
_entity_poly.pdbx_strand_id
1 'polypeptide(L)' 'MDRKTDPTSPAPSLLKSWGKRMAKGNVPMIPVFVGGAWSLQVPRGNKRVLRLNVKGSKPKAGEG' A
#
# COMPACT_ATOMS: atom_id res chain seq x y z
N MET A 1 -11.55 -18.14 17.92
CA MET A 1 -10.30 -17.65 17.30
C MET A 1 -10.47 -16.17 17.02
N ASP A 2 -10.32 -15.36 18.06
CA ASP A 2 -10.41 -13.91 18.01
C ASP A 2 -9.21 -13.37 17.24
N ARG A 3 -9.42 -12.98 15.98
CA ARG A 3 -8.46 -12.12 15.26
C ARG A 3 -8.43 -10.78 15.98
N LYS A 4 -7.63 -10.67 17.04
CA LYS A 4 -7.19 -9.38 17.59
C LYS A 4 -6.69 -8.58 16.40
N THR A 5 -7.48 -7.57 16.03
CA THR A 5 -7.15 -6.67 14.95
C THR A 5 -5.92 -5.91 15.42
N ASP A 6 -4.76 -6.20 14.83
CA ASP A 6 -3.54 -5.49 15.14
C ASP A 6 -3.83 -3.98 15.02
N PRO A 7 -3.62 -3.18 16.08
CA PRO A 7 -3.97 -1.75 16.06
C PRO A 7 -3.21 -0.96 14.99
N THR A 8 -2.18 -1.54 14.38
CA THR A 8 -1.43 -0.96 13.26
C THR A 8 -2.03 -1.29 11.88
N SER A 9 -2.95 -2.27 11.79
CA SER A 9 -3.56 -2.64 10.52
C SER A 9 -4.75 -1.73 10.20
N PRO A 10 -4.77 -1.06 9.03
CA PRO A 10 -5.87 -0.17 8.65
C PRO A 10 -7.17 -0.96 8.54
N ALA A 11 -8.27 -0.36 9.03
CA ALA A 11 -9.59 -0.97 8.93
C ALA A 11 -9.91 -1.37 7.46
N PRO A 12 -10.52 -2.54 7.20
CA PRO A 12 -10.79 -3.02 5.85
C PRO A 12 -11.62 -2.04 4.98
N SER A 13 -12.51 -1.28 5.61
CA SER A 13 -13.30 -0.22 4.95
C SER A 13 -12.43 0.92 4.41
N LEU A 14 -11.33 1.24 5.10
CA LEU A 14 -10.33 2.21 4.62
C LEU A 14 -9.65 1.64 3.38
N LEU A 15 -9.10 0.41 3.43
CA LEU A 15 -8.45 -0.20 2.26
C LEU A 15 -9.36 -0.21 1.02
N LYS A 16 -10.64 -0.59 1.18
CA LYS A 16 -11.64 -0.52 0.10
C LYS A 16 -11.80 0.90 -0.47
N SER A 17 -11.88 1.90 0.41
CA SER A 17 -11.99 3.30 0.01
C SER A 17 -10.78 3.77 -0.81
N TRP A 18 -9.58 3.33 -0.46
CA TRP A 18 -8.36 3.63 -1.23
C TRP A 18 -8.37 2.94 -2.59
N GLY A 19 -8.70 1.64 -2.63
CA GLY A 19 -8.80 0.89 -3.88
C GLY A 19 -9.76 1.54 -4.88
N LYS A 20 -10.97 1.92 -4.43
CA LYS A 20 -11.95 2.62 -5.29
C LYS A 20 -11.42 3.95 -5.83
N ARG A 21 -10.63 4.68 -5.04
CA ARG A 21 -10.05 5.96 -5.49
C ARG A 21 -8.92 5.74 -6.50
N MET A 22 -8.02 4.80 -6.22
CA MET A 22 -6.91 4.46 -7.12
C MET A 22 -7.44 3.96 -8.48
N ALA A 23 -8.48 3.12 -8.48
CA ALA A 23 -9.13 2.65 -9.70
C ALA A 23 -9.77 3.77 -10.54
N LYS A 24 -10.17 4.88 -9.91
CA LYS A 24 -10.69 6.07 -10.61
C LYS A 24 -9.59 6.97 -11.19
N GLY A 25 -8.30 6.66 -10.96
CA GLY A 25 -7.16 7.43 -11.46
C GLY A 25 -6.94 8.79 -10.78
N ASN A 26 -7.81 9.20 -9.85
CA ASN A 26 -7.77 10.55 -9.26
C ASN A 26 -7.01 10.59 -7.92
N VAL A 27 -5.91 9.84 -7.82
CA VAL A 27 -5.09 9.82 -6.60
C VAL A 27 -3.62 9.91 -6.96
N PRO A 28 -2.88 10.89 -6.40
CA PRO A 28 -1.45 10.97 -6.63
C PRO A 28 -0.77 9.77 -5.95
N MET A 29 0.05 9.05 -6.71
CA MET A 29 0.97 8.05 -6.18
C MET A 29 2.36 8.66 -6.15
N ILE A 30 2.98 8.67 -4.97
CA ILE A 30 4.28 9.28 -4.72
C ILE A 30 5.29 8.16 -4.46
N PRO A 31 6.22 7.90 -5.39
CA PRO A 31 7.31 6.96 -5.14
C PRO A 31 8.30 7.56 -4.13
N VAL A 32 8.71 6.76 -3.15
CA VAL A 32 9.63 7.17 -2.08
C VAL A 32 10.70 6.11 -1.89
N PHE A 33 11.96 6.50 -1.98
CA PHE A 33 13.13 5.66 -1.73
C PHE A 33 13.84 6.09 -0.44
N VAL A 34 13.80 5.24 0.58
CA VAL A 34 14.42 5.50 1.88
C VAL A 34 15.06 4.21 2.39
N GLY A 35 16.31 4.28 2.84
CA GLY A 35 17.01 3.14 3.46
C GLY A 35 17.18 1.94 2.52
N GLY A 36 17.39 2.17 1.22
CA GLY A 36 17.58 1.10 0.24
C GLY A 36 16.29 0.41 -0.24
N ALA A 37 15.12 0.88 0.18
CA ALA A 37 13.83 0.29 -0.17
C ALA A 37 12.92 1.29 -0.90
N TRP A 38 12.24 0.79 -1.93
CA TRP A 38 11.17 1.52 -2.61
C TRP A 38 9.84 1.32 -1.90
N SER A 39 9.09 2.41 -1.77
CA SER A 39 7.70 2.40 -1.33
C SER A 39 6.86 3.33 -2.19
N LEU A 40 5.56 3.07 -2.27
CA LEU A 40 4.58 3.95 -2.87
C LEU A 40 3.72 4.53 -1.77
N GLN A 41 3.71 5.86 -1.67
CA GLN A 41 2.83 6.59 -0.78
C GLN A 41 1.66 7.11 -1.59
N VAL A 42 0.48 6.84 -1.10
CA VAL A 42 -0.75 7.39 -1.64
C VAL A 42 -1.31 8.26 -0.51
N PRO A 43 -1.67 9.54 -0.70
CA PRO A 43 -2.28 10.38 0.33
C PRO A 43 -3.82 10.45 0.22
N ARG A 44 -4.47 10.66 1.36
CA ARG A 44 -5.93 10.85 1.48
C ARG A 44 -6.23 11.99 2.44
N GLY A 45 -6.51 13.18 1.87
CA GLY A 45 -6.66 14.40 2.65
C GLY A 45 -5.36 14.76 3.37
N ASN A 46 -5.45 15.54 4.45
CA ASN A 46 -4.26 16.14 5.07
C ASN A 46 -3.60 15.30 6.18
N LYS A 47 -4.15 14.12 6.53
CA LYS A 47 -3.69 13.36 7.71
C LYS A 47 -3.43 11.87 7.47
N ARG A 48 -3.76 11.34 6.30
CA ARG A 48 -3.71 9.88 6.06
C ARG A 48 -2.89 9.57 4.82
N VAL A 49 -1.92 8.68 4.97
CA VAL A 49 -1.08 8.18 3.88
C VAL A 49 -1.11 6.65 3.93
N LEU A 50 -1.49 6.03 2.82
CA LEU A 50 -1.32 4.60 2.61
C LEU A 50 0.08 4.38 2.05
N ARG A 51 0.91 3.62 2.76
CA ARG A 51 2.24 3.21 2.29
C ARG A 51 2.19 1.77 1.82
N LEU A 52 2.57 1.55 0.57
CA LEU A 52 2.73 0.22 -0.02
C LEU A 52 4.23 -0.03 -0.18
N ASN A 53 4.75 -1.06 0.47
CA ASN A 53 6.16 -1.42 0.29
C ASN A 53 6.31 -2.24 -0.99
N VAL A 54 7.22 -1.81 -1.87
CA VAL A 54 7.52 -2.55 -3.09
C VAL A 54 8.51 -3.65 -2.74
N LYS A 55 7.99 -4.79 -2.30
CA LYS A 55 8.81 -6.00 -2.16
C LYS A 55 8.91 -6.61 -3.54
N GLY A 56 10.07 -6.50 -4.18
CA GLY A 56 10.31 -7.14 -5.47
C GLY A 56 9.95 -8.62 -5.37
N SER A 57 8.98 -9.05 -6.17
CA SER A 57 8.81 -10.48 -6.44
C SER A 57 10.09 -10.90 -7.15
N LYS A 58 10.98 -11.63 -6.45
CA LYS A 58 12.02 -12.39 -7.15
C LYS A 58 11.28 -13.21 -8.20
N PRO A 59 11.59 -13.10 -9.50
CA PRO A 59 11.11 -14.09 -10.45
C PRO A 59 11.50 -15.46 -9.89
N LYS A 60 10.54 -16.40 -9.84
CA LYS A 60 10.87 -17.79 -9.56
C LYS A 60 11.90 -18.19 -10.60
N ALA A 61 13.11 -18.52 -10.17
CA ALA A 61 14.10 -19.10 -11.05
C ALA A 61 13.51 -20.42 -11.60
N GLY A 62 13.30 -20.49 -12.91
CA GLY A 62 12.98 -21.75 -13.60
C GLY A 62 11.63 -21.85 -14.32
N GLU A 63 11.27 -20.87 -15.15
CA GLU A 63 10.42 -21.15 -16.32
C GLU A 63 11.12 -20.55 -17.55
N GLY A 64 11.83 -21.44 -18.24
CA GLY A 64 12.48 -21.25 -19.54
C GLY A 64 12.33 -22.53 -20.33
#